data_AF-A0A8E0IET2-F1
#
_entry.id   AF-A0A8E0IET2-F1
#
_cell.length_a   1.000
_cell.length_b   1.000
_cell.length_c   1.000
_cell.angle_alpha   90.00
_cell.angle_beta   90.00
_cell.angle_gamma   90.00
#
_symmetry.space_group_name_H-M   'P 1'
#
loop_
_entity.id
_entity.type
_entity.pdbx_description
1 polymer ?
#
loop_
_entity_poly.entity_id
_entity_poly.type
_entity_poly.pdbx_seq_one_letter_code
_entity_poly.pdbx_strand_id
1 'polypeptide(L)'
;MAKVYISAALPKSANAALQKAGVDFEAYTGSGLITESDLQTHLAHTEVLITALSTPVTAATLAKAPHLKLIANYGAGFNNIDVTAAKAQGVLVTNTPKVSTTSTAEVTVALILAVLHRVTEGDRLMRGAGFAGWAPTFFLGHELAGKTVGIIGMGQIGQAVAKRVHAFDAKILYTQ
;
A
#
# COMPACT_ATOMS: atom_id res chain seq x y z
N MET A 1 -9.44 29.70 -0.79
CA MET A 1 -8.71 28.48 -1.18
C MET A 1 -9.35 27.31 -0.46
N ALA A 2 -9.35 26.11 -1.03
CA ALA A 2 -10.01 24.97 -0.41
C ALA A 2 -9.25 24.50 0.83
N LYS A 3 -9.95 24.20 1.94
CA LYS A 3 -9.31 23.69 3.17
C LYS A 3 -9.01 22.20 3.03
N VAL A 4 -7.72 21.86 2.89
CA VAL A 4 -7.27 20.47 2.70
C VAL A 4 -6.69 19.92 3.99
N TYR A 5 -7.13 18.72 4.37
CA TYR A 5 -6.55 17.96 5.47
C TYR A 5 -5.97 16.64 4.98
N ILE A 6 -4.79 16.28 5.48
CA ILE A 6 -4.10 15.04 5.14
C ILE A 6 -4.01 14.16 6.38
N SER A 7 -4.60 12.97 6.33
CA SER A 7 -4.75 12.10 7.51
C SER A 7 -3.46 11.36 7.93
N ALA A 8 -2.36 11.58 7.21
CA ALA A 8 -1.05 10.98 7.44
C ALA A 8 0.07 11.83 6.81
N ALA A 9 1.32 11.59 7.22
CA ALA A 9 2.46 12.15 6.53
C ALA A 9 2.59 11.58 5.10
N LEU A 10 2.75 12.46 4.11
CA LEU A 10 3.04 12.08 2.73
C LEU A 10 4.53 12.24 2.39
N PRO A 11 5.01 11.59 1.32
CA PRO A 11 6.34 11.84 0.79
C PRO A 11 6.56 13.33 0.48
N LYS A 12 7.80 13.82 0.67
CA LYS A 12 8.16 15.22 0.41
C LYS A 12 7.79 15.68 -1.01
N SER A 13 7.90 14.80 -2.00
CA SER A 13 7.52 15.08 -3.39
C SER A 13 6.02 15.34 -3.56
N ALA A 14 5.16 14.62 -2.83
CA ALA A 14 3.71 14.85 -2.85
C ALA A 14 3.36 16.20 -2.20
N ASN A 15 3.96 16.52 -1.06
CA ASN A 15 3.80 17.82 -0.40
C ASN A 15 4.26 18.97 -1.31
N ALA A 16 5.41 18.83 -1.96
CA ALA A 16 5.93 19.83 -2.90
C ALA A 16 5.00 20.02 -4.12
N ALA A 17 4.36 18.94 -4.61
CA ALA A 17 3.39 19.03 -5.69
C ALA A 17 2.13 19.81 -5.28
N LEU A 18 1.62 19.59 -4.07
CA LEU A 18 0.49 20.35 -3.51
C LEU A 18 0.84 21.84 -3.34
N GLN A 19 2.01 22.13 -2.76
CA GLN A 19 2.51 23.51 -2.61
C GLN A 19 2.68 24.22 -3.95
N LYS A 20 3.25 23.54 -4.96
CA LYS A 20 3.41 24.08 -6.32
C LYS A 20 2.06 24.36 -6.97
N ALA A 21 1.03 23.59 -6.65
CA ALA A 21 -0.34 23.80 -7.11
C ALA A 21 -1.08 24.92 -6.33
N GLY A 22 -0.42 25.58 -5.37
CA GLY A 22 -1.04 26.62 -4.53
C GLY A 22 -2.07 26.07 -3.54
N VAL A 23 -1.95 24.79 -3.17
CA VAL A 23 -2.83 24.15 -2.18
C VAL A 23 -2.27 24.41 -0.78
N ASP A 24 -3.06 25.07 0.05
CA ASP A 24 -2.84 25.17 1.49
C ASP A 24 -3.42 23.93 2.18
N PHE A 25 -2.64 23.29 3.04
CA PHE A 25 -3.04 22.04 3.68
C PHE A 25 -2.47 21.89 5.09
N GLU A 26 -3.24 21.22 5.95
CA GLU A 26 -2.80 20.69 7.23
C GLU A 26 -2.60 19.18 7.11
N ALA A 27 -1.64 18.63 7.84
CA ALA A 27 -1.37 17.20 7.86
C ALA A 27 -1.24 16.68 9.29
N TYR A 28 -1.73 15.46 9.52
CA TYR A 28 -1.52 14.75 10.78
C TYR A 28 -0.03 14.50 11.03
N THR A 29 0.46 14.88 12.22
CA THR A 29 1.88 14.79 12.62
C THR A 29 2.14 13.78 13.74
N GLY A 30 1.12 13.08 14.21
CA GLY A 30 1.25 12.08 15.29
C GLY A 30 1.93 10.79 14.85
N SER A 31 2.32 9.98 15.82
CA SER A 31 2.87 8.64 15.59
C SER A 31 1.74 7.62 15.43
N GLY A 32 1.60 7.05 14.23
CA GLY A 32 0.64 5.98 13.94
C GLY A 32 -0.56 6.46 13.12
N LEU A 33 -1.69 5.76 13.27
CA LEU A 33 -2.93 6.10 12.58
C LEU A 33 -3.69 7.18 13.36
N ILE A 34 -4.15 8.21 12.66
CA ILE A 34 -5.07 9.19 13.23
C ILE A 34 -6.33 8.48 13.78
N THR A 35 -6.77 8.88 14.96
CA THR A 35 -7.99 8.33 15.55
C THR A 35 -9.23 8.88 14.85
N GLU A 36 -10.36 8.17 14.94
CA GLU A 36 -11.62 8.67 14.40
C GLU A 36 -12.03 10.02 15.03
N SER A 37 -11.85 10.18 16.34
CA SER A 37 -12.18 11.43 17.05
C SER A 37 -11.30 12.61 16.60
N ASP A 38 -10.00 12.39 16.42
CA ASP A 38 -9.09 13.43 15.93
C ASP A 38 -9.44 13.81 14.50
N LEU A 39 -9.69 12.81 13.64
CA LEU A 39 -10.10 13.04 12.26
C LEU A 39 -11.41 13.84 12.20
N GLN A 40 -12.42 13.48 13.00
CA GLN A 40 -13.68 14.23 13.10
C GLN A 40 -13.48 15.69 13.48
N THR A 41 -12.54 15.98 14.38
CA THR A 41 -12.22 17.35 14.82
C THR A 41 -11.70 18.20 13.67
N HIS A 42 -10.79 17.66 12.86
CA HIS A 42 -10.26 18.37 11.69
C HIS A 42 -11.28 18.45 10.54
N LEU A 43 -12.10 17.41 10.36
CA LEU A 43 -13.09 17.36 9.28
C LEU A 43 -14.23 18.37 9.44
N ALA A 44 -14.49 18.87 10.65
CA ALA A 44 -15.49 19.90 10.91
C ALA A 44 -15.30 21.17 10.05
N HIS A 45 -14.08 21.43 9.58
CA HIS A 45 -13.74 22.60 8.76
C HIS A 45 -13.03 22.26 7.45
N THR A 46 -12.99 20.99 7.05
CA THR A 46 -12.25 20.51 5.87
C THR A 46 -13.17 20.41 4.65
N GLU A 47 -12.68 20.82 3.48
CA GLU A 47 -13.37 20.64 2.19
C GLU A 47 -12.82 19.46 1.38
N VAL A 48 -11.53 19.15 1.55
CA VAL A 48 -10.88 18.02 0.89
C VAL A 48 -10.07 17.21 1.91
N LEU A 49 -10.36 15.92 1.99
CA LEU A 49 -9.58 14.97 2.78
C LEU A 49 -8.67 14.17 1.83
N ILE A 50 -7.35 14.21 2.06
CA ILE A 50 -6.43 13.22 1.52
C ILE A 50 -6.21 12.17 2.61
N THR A 51 -6.66 10.94 2.38
CA THR A 51 -6.65 9.89 3.40
C THR A 51 -5.72 8.74 3.05
N ALA A 52 -5.00 8.22 4.04
CA ALA A 52 -4.20 7.00 3.87
C ALA A 52 -5.10 5.75 3.90
N LEU A 53 -4.69 4.70 3.18
CA LEU A 53 -5.46 3.44 3.03
C LEU A 53 -5.86 2.80 4.38
N SER A 54 -5.07 3.02 5.44
CA SER A 54 -5.34 2.46 6.77
C SER A 54 -6.16 3.37 7.68
N THR A 55 -6.56 4.57 7.24
CA THR A 55 -7.42 5.49 8.00
C THR A 55 -8.89 5.21 7.69
N PRO A 56 -9.69 4.76 8.66
CA PRO A 56 -11.13 4.58 8.48
C PRO A 56 -11.84 5.92 8.29
N VAL A 57 -12.65 6.04 7.24
CA VAL A 57 -13.55 7.16 6.99
C VAL A 57 -14.97 6.59 6.99
N THR A 58 -15.50 6.42 8.20
CA THR A 58 -16.79 5.77 8.44
C THR A 58 -17.96 6.74 8.22
N ALA A 59 -19.20 6.23 8.22
CA ALA A 59 -20.39 7.08 8.28
C ALA A 59 -20.37 8.04 9.49
N ALA A 60 -19.85 7.62 10.65
CA ALA A 60 -19.74 8.46 11.84
C ALA A 60 -18.70 9.58 11.65
N THR A 61 -17.58 9.27 11.01
CA THR A 61 -16.57 10.25 10.58
C THR A 61 -17.20 11.29 9.65
N LEU A 62 -17.91 10.84 8.62
CA LEU A 62 -18.55 11.70 7.61
C LEU A 62 -19.65 12.59 8.21
N ALA A 63 -20.40 12.10 9.19
CA ALA A 63 -21.42 12.88 9.90
C ALA A 63 -20.86 14.12 10.61
N LYS A 64 -19.54 14.20 10.85
CA LYS A 64 -18.85 15.36 11.43
C LYS A 64 -18.14 16.24 10.39
N ALA A 65 -18.37 15.99 9.10
CA ALA A 65 -17.65 16.64 8.00
C ALA A 65 -18.58 17.48 7.10
N PRO A 66 -19.29 18.51 7.63
CA PRO A 66 -20.37 19.20 6.91
C PRO A 66 -19.92 19.98 5.68
N HIS A 67 -18.62 20.26 5.53
CA HIS A 67 -18.06 21.00 4.41
C HIS A 67 -17.29 20.12 3.42
N LEU A 68 -17.17 18.81 3.71
CA LEU A 68 -16.37 17.90 2.92
C LEU A 68 -17.00 17.72 1.53
N LYS A 69 -16.18 17.84 0.49
CA LYS A 69 -16.59 17.74 -0.92
C LYS A 69 -15.86 16.60 -1.63
N LEU A 70 -14.66 16.28 -1.19
CA LEU A 70 -13.80 15.27 -1.81
C LEU A 70 -13.01 14.48 -0.76
N ILE A 71 -12.97 13.17 -0.93
CA ILE A 71 -12.03 12.25 -0.30
C ILE A 71 -11.11 11.71 -1.39
N ALA A 72 -9.84 12.10 -1.36
CA ALA A 72 -8.78 11.57 -2.20
C ALA A 72 -8.03 10.47 -1.45
N ASN A 73 -8.34 9.21 -1.74
CA ASN A 73 -7.73 8.07 -1.10
C ASN A 73 -6.34 7.79 -1.67
N TYR A 74 -5.33 7.83 -0.80
CA TYR A 74 -3.95 7.47 -1.09
C TYR A 74 -3.79 5.95 -1.05
N GLY A 75 -4.40 5.28 -2.03
CA GLY A 75 -4.37 3.83 -2.18
C GLY A 75 -5.29 3.34 -3.28
N ALA A 76 -5.04 2.14 -3.79
CA ALA A 76 -5.85 1.53 -4.84
C ALA A 76 -7.19 0.97 -4.30
N GLY A 77 -7.14 0.18 -3.21
CA GLY A 77 -8.34 -0.23 -2.48
C GLY A 77 -8.96 0.95 -1.74
N PHE A 78 -10.26 0.90 -1.45
CA PHE A 78 -10.99 1.97 -0.77
C PHE A 78 -11.93 1.43 0.32
N ASN A 79 -11.67 0.22 0.81
CA ASN A 79 -12.46 -0.45 1.84
C ASN A 79 -12.48 0.30 3.17
N ASN A 80 -11.53 1.20 3.39
CA ASN A 80 -11.46 2.08 4.54
C ASN A 80 -12.51 3.21 4.50
N ILE A 81 -13.17 3.46 3.37
CA ILE A 81 -14.12 4.56 3.19
C ILE A 81 -15.53 3.99 3.04
N ASP A 82 -16.48 4.51 3.82
CA ASP A 82 -17.91 4.27 3.59
C ASP A 82 -18.38 5.10 2.39
N VAL A 83 -18.18 4.55 1.19
CA VAL A 83 -18.55 5.20 -0.08
C VAL A 83 -20.05 5.42 -0.24
N THR A 84 -20.88 4.63 0.45
CA THR A 84 -22.34 4.80 0.44
C THR A 84 -22.72 6.04 1.25
N ALA A 85 -22.18 6.17 2.46
CA ALA A 85 -22.39 7.36 3.28
C ALA A 85 -21.79 8.62 2.61
N ALA A 86 -20.61 8.52 2.01
CA ALA A 86 -19.98 9.62 1.29
C ALA A 86 -20.88 10.10 0.13
N LYS A 87 -21.38 9.16 -0.68
CA LYS A 87 -22.31 9.45 -1.77
C LYS A 87 -23.61 10.09 -1.27
N ALA A 88 -24.18 9.61 -0.17
CA ALA A 88 -25.41 10.16 0.41
C ALA A 88 -25.25 11.62 0.85
N GLN A 89 -24.04 12.03 1.23
CA GLN A 89 -23.69 13.41 1.59
C GLN A 89 -23.18 14.26 0.41
N GLY A 90 -23.14 13.69 -0.81
CA GLY A 90 -22.63 14.39 -1.99
C GLY A 90 -21.10 14.53 -2.03
N VAL A 91 -20.38 13.75 -1.22
CA VAL A 91 -18.92 13.74 -1.17
C VAL A 91 -18.36 12.84 -2.27
N LEU A 92 -17.50 13.39 -3.11
CA LEU A 92 -16.78 12.63 -4.14
C LEU A 92 -15.70 11.76 -3.49
N VAL A 93 -15.46 10.56 -4.02
CA VAL A 93 -14.37 9.68 -3.59
C VAL A 93 -13.51 9.32 -4.80
N THR A 94 -12.20 9.53 -4.68
CA THR A 94 -11.20 9.10 -5.67
C THR A 94 -10.16 8.21 -5.02
N ASN A 95 -9.46 7.42 -5.84
CA ASN A 95 -8.41 6.50 -5.42
C ASN A 95 -7.26 6.50 -6.44
N THR A 96 -6.18 5.77 -6.12
CA THR A 96 -4.99 5.66 -6.99
C THR A 96 -4.82 4.22 -7.50
N PRO A 97 -5.70 3.74 -8.39
CA PRO A 97 -5.57 2.39 -8.91
C PRO A 97 -4.27 2.24 -9.70
N LYS A 98 -3.78 1.01 -9.81
CA LYS A 98 -2.62 0.60 -10.65
C LYS A 98 -1.24 1.10 -10.19
N VAL A 99 -1.13 2.15 -9.38
CA VAL A 99 0.17 2.81 -9.05
C VAL A 99 1.16 1.91 -8.32
N SER A 100 0.68 0.93 -7.53
CA SER A 100 1.53 0.01 -6.76
C SER A 100 1.76 -1.34 -7.46
N THR A 101 1.23 -1.56 -8.65
CA THR A 101 1.23 -2.88 -9.32
C THR A 101 2.63 -3.49 -9.41
N THR A 102 3.58 -2.71 -9.91
CA THR A 102 4.98 -3.14 -10.08
C THR A 102 5.64 -3.40 -8.74
N SER A 103 5.57 -2.44 -7.82
CA SER A 103 6.21 -2.56 -6.50
C SER A 103 5.67 -3.76 -5.71
N THR A 104 4.36 -4.00 -5.74
CA THR A 104 3.75 -5.17 -5.09
C THR A 104 4.24 -6.46 -5.75
N ALA A 105 4.27 -6.54 -7.07
CA ALA A 105 4.76 -7.72 -7.78
C ALA A 105 6.25 -8.02 -7.49
N GLU A 106 7.08 -6.98 -7.37
CA GLU A 106 8.49 -7.12 -7.01
C GLU A 106 8.67 -7.66 -5.60
N VAL A 107 7.92 -7.14 -4.63
CA VAL A 107 7.92 -7.67 -3.26
C VAL A 107 7.44 -9.13 -3.23
N THR A 108 6.41 -9.48 -4.00
CA THR A 108 5.94 -10.88 -4.09
C THR A 108 7.05 -11.81 -4.59
N VAL A 109 7.77 -11.45 -5.65
CA VAL A 109 8.86 -12.28 -6.17
C VAL A 109 10.06 -12.30 -5.22
N ALA A 110 10.38 -11.18 -4.58
CA ALA A 110 11.40 -11.13 -3.54
C ALA A 110 11.09 -12.10 -2.38
N LEU A 111 9.83 -12.18 -1.95
CA LEU A 111 9.39 -13.13 -0.92
C LEU A 111 9.51 -14.58 -1.38
N ILE A 112 9.13 -14.89 -2.62
CA ILE A 112 9.30 -16.23 -3.20
C ILE A 112 10.77 -16.65 -3.14
N LEU A 113 11.68 -15.80 -3.62
CA LEU A 113 13.12 -16.07 -3.61
C LEU A 113 13.69 -16.13 -2.20
N ALA A 114 13.22 -15.25 -1.29
CA ALA A 114 13.66 -15.25 0.09
C ALA A 114 13.36 -16.56 0.81
N VAL A 115 12.21 -17.18 0.52
CA VAL A 115 11.84 -18.50 1.06
C VAL A 115 12.67 -19.60 0.40
N LEU A 116 12.71 -19.64 -0.94
CA LEU A 116 13.39 -20.70 -1.69
C LEU A 116 14.89 -20.75 -1.42
N HIS A 117 15.54 -19.58 -1.27
CA HIS A 117 16.98 -19.47 -1.02
C HIS A 117 17.32 -19.12 0.43
N ARG A 118 16.33 -19.18 1.33
CA ARG A 118 16.50 -18.98 2.78
C ARG A 118 17.21 -17.66 3.13
N VAL A 119 16.97 -16.60 2.36
CA VAL A 119 17.73 -15.33 2.43
C VAL A 119 17.65 -14.70 3.83
N THR A 120 16.47 -14.66 4.43
CA THR A 120 16.27 -14.05 5.75
C THR A 120 16.92 -14.87 6.87
N GLU A 121 16.92 -16.20 6.76
CA GLU A 121 17.65 -17.07 7.67
C GLU A 121 19.16 -16.87 7.54
N GLY A 122 19.65 -16.68 6.31
CA GLY A 122 21.06 -16.45 6.01
C GLY A 122 21.55 -15.12 6.58
N ASP A 123 20.80 -14.03 6.40
CA ASP A 123 21.10 -12.73 7.02
C ASP A 123 21.22 -12.85 8.54
N ARG A 124 20.26 -13.52 9.19
CA ARG A 124 20.29 -13.73 10.64
C ARG A 124 21.50 -14.55 11.07
N LEU A 125 21.84 -15.60 10.32
CA LEU A 125 23.01 -16.43 10.61
C LEU A 125 24.30 -15.60 10.52
N MET A 126 24.45 -14.77 9.49
CA MET A 126 25.63 -13.91 9.30
C MET A 126 25.78 -12.84 10.38
N ARG A 127 24.68 -12.32 10.90
CA ARG A 127 24.71 -11.36 12.03
C ARG A 127 25.04 -12.02 13.38
N GLY A 128 24.84 -13.33 13.49
CA GLY A 128 25.05 -14.10 14.70
C GLY A 128 26.32 -14.96 14.63
N ALA A 129 26.12 -16.25 14.35
CA ALA A 129 27.20 -17.25 14.36
C ALA A 129 28.19 -17.13 13.18
N GLY A 130 27.85 -16.36 12.14
CA GLY A 130 28.70 -16.14 10.98
C GLY A 130 28.75 -17.33 10.01
N PHE A 131 29.78 -17.38 9.18
CA PHE A 131 29.99 -18.40 8.16
C PHE A 131 31.32 -19.13 8.41
N ALA A 132 31.25 -20.40 8.81
CA ALA A 132 32.43 -21.22 9.04
C ALA A 132 33.12 -21.72 7.76
N GLY A 133 32.63 -21.32 6.59
CA GLY A 133 33.10 -21.75 5.28
C GLY A 133 32.07 -22.58 4.52
N TRP A 134 32.32 -22.75 3.22
CA TRP A 134 31.43 -23.49 2.34
C TRP A 134 31.49 -24.98 2.65
N ALA A 135 30.33 -25.64 2.66
CA ALA A 135 30.23 -27.09 2.74
C ALA A 135 29.07 -27.58 1.86
N PRO A 136 29.17 -28.79 1.25
CA PRO A 136 28.18 -29.26 0.27
C PRO A 136 26.73 -29.31 0.78
N THR A 137 26.54 -29.56 2.07
CA THR A 137 25.21 -29.67 2.70
C THR A 137 24.80 -28.41 3.47
N PHE A 138 25.69 -27.43 3.56
CA PHE A 138 25.41 -26.22 4.30
C PHE A 138 24.47 -25.32 3.50
N PHE A 139 23.36 -24.95 4.14
CA PHE A 139 22.44 -23.93 3.66
C PHE A 139 21.79 -24.20 2.29
N LEU A 140 21.52 -25.47 1.99
CA LEU A 140 20.76 -25.85 0.80
C LEU A 140 19.38 -25.20 0.79
N GLY A 141 18.98 -24.74 -0.40
CA GLY A 141 17.66 -24.21 -0.70
C GLY A 141 17.05 -24.92 -1.91
N HIS A 142 16.16 -24.22 -2.60
CA HIS A 142 15.49 -24.71 -3.79
C HIS A 142 15.58 -23.69 -4.91
N GLU A 143 15.74 -24.13 -6.15
CA GLU A 143 15.66 -23.25 -7.31
C GLU A 143 14.20 -22.95 -7.65
N LEU A 144 13.91 -21.75 -8.18
CA LEU A 144 12.60 -21.45 -8.74
C LEU A 144 12.42 -22.07 -10.14
N ALA A 145 13.51 -22.24 -10.88
CA ALA A 145 13.51 -22.79 -12.23
C ALA A 145 12.84 -24.17 -12.29
N GLY A 146 12.02 -24.38 -13.32
CA GLY A 146 11.30 -25.63 -13.54
C GLY A 146 10.13 -25.90 -12.59
N LYS A 147 9.96 -25.11 -11.51
CA LYS A 147 8.80 -25.22 -10.61
C LYS A 147 7.56 -24.59 -11.23
N THR A 148 6.39 -24.93 -10.68
CA THR A 148 5.11 -24.33 -11.04
C THR A 148 4.69 -23.30 -9.99
N VAL A 149 4.42 -22.08 -10.42
CA VAL A 149 3.84 -21.00 -9.61
C VAL A 149 2.35 -20.90 -9.91
N GLY A 150 1.52 -21.15 -8.90
CA GLY A 150 0.06 -20.96 -8.97
C GLY A 150 -0.34 -19.55 -8.53
N ILE A 151 -1.09 -18.83 -9.36
CA ILE A 151 -1.56 -17.46 -9.09
C ILE A 151 -3.09 -17.48 -8.97
N ILE A 152 -3.61 -17.16 -7.79
CA ILE A 152 -5.05 -16.99 -7.55
C ILE A 152 -5.39 -15.51 -7.68
N GLY A 153 -6.13 -15.16 -8.73
CA GLY A 153 -6.44 -13.78 -9.10
C GLY A 153 -5.47 -13.21 -10.15
N MET A 154 -5.86 -13.27 -11.42
CA MET A 154 -5.05 -12.76 -12.56
C MET A 154 -5.35 -11.29 -12.91
N GLY A 155 -5.48 -10.46 -11.88
CA GLY A 155 -5.55 -9.01 -12.03
C GLY A 155 -4.19 -8.41 -12.43
N GLN A 156 -4.07 -7.09 -12.35
CA GLN A 156 -2.84 -6.39 -12.77
C GLN A 156 -1.59 -6.85 -12.01
N ILE A 157 -1.71 -7.04 -10.69
CA ILE A 157 -0.62 -7.55 -9.85
C ILE A 157 -0.29 -8.98 -10.23
N GLY A 158 -1.30 -9.86 -10.37
CA GLY A 158 -1.11 -11.25 -10.77
C GLY A 158 -0.36 -11.39 -12.10
N GLN A 159 -0.73 -10.59 -13.10
CA GLN A 159 -0.03 -10.55 -14.40
C GLN A 159 1.41 -10.04 -14.26
N ALA A 160 1.64 -9.02 -13.43
CA ALA A 160 2.97 -8.47 -13.18
C ALA A 160 3.88 -9.47 -12.42
N VAL A 161 3.32 -10.30 -11.54
CA VAL A 161 4.00 -11.42 -10.89
C VAL A 161 4.30 -12.51 -11.91
N ALA A 162 3.30 -12.93 -12.70
CA ALA A 162 3.44 -13.94 -13.76
C ALA A 162 4.61 -13.61 -14.69
N LYS A 163 4.68 -12.37 -15.19
CA LYS A 163 5.78 -11.90 -16.05
C LYS A 163 7.16 -12.09 -15.39
N ARG A 164 7.28 -11.82 -14.10
CA ARG A 164 8.56 -11.87 -13.39
C ARG A 164 8.97 -13.31 -13.10
N VAL A 165 8.06 -14.14 -12.57
CA VAL A 165 8.38 -15.55 -12.28
C VAL A 165 8.65 -16.34 -13.55
N HIS A 166 8.05 -15.97 -14.69
CA HIS A 166 8.39 -16.55 -15.99
C HIS A 166 9.87 -16.34 -16.36
N ALA A 167 10.43 -15.17 -16.03
CA ALA A 167 11.85 -14.87 -16.29
C ALA A 167 12.81 -15.69 -15.42
N PHE A 168 12.32 -16.42 -14.42
CA PHE A 168 13.06 -17.39 -13.61
C PHE A 168 12.78 -18.85 -14.05
N ASP A 169 12.35 -19.05 -15.29
CA ASP A 169 12.05 -20.37 -15.87
C ASP A 169 10.98 -21.17 -15.12
N ALA A 170 10.10 -20.49 -14.39
CA ALA A 170 8.95 -21.11 -13.73
C ALA A 170 7.78 -21.30 -14.71
N LYS A 171 7.07 -22.42 -14.55
CA LYS A 171 5.76 -22.66 -15.17
C LYS A 171 4.70 -21.89 -14.40
N ILE A 172 3.71 -21.35 -15.08
CA ILE A 172 2.65 -20.53 -14.45
C ILE A 172 1.30 -21.22 -14.64
N LEU A 173 0.58 -21.38 -13.53
CA LEU A 173 -0.84 -21.73 -13.53
C LEU A 173 -1.61 -20.59 -12.88
N TYR A 174 -2.85 -20.36 -13.30
CA TYR A 174 -3.69 -19.38 -12.64
C TYR A 174 -5.17 -19.75 -12.63
N THR A 175 -5.90 -19.14 -11.71
CA THR A 175 -7.36 -19.10 -11.69
C THR A 175 -7.81 -17.68 -11.37
N GLN A 176 -9.03 -17.32 -11.76
CA GLN A 176 -9.61 -16.01 -11.53
C GLN A 176 -10.96 -16.13 -10.85
#